data_AF-A0A538HPR2-F1
#
_entry.id   AF-A0A538HPR2-F1
#
_cell.length_a   1.000
_cell.length_b   1.000
_cell.length_c   1.000
_cell.angle_alpha   90.00
_cell.angle_beta   90.00
_cell.angle_gamma   90.00
#
_symmetry.space_group_name_H-M   'P 1'
#
loop_
_entity.id
_entity.type
_entity.pdbx_description
1 polymer ?
#
loop_
_entity_poly.entity_id
_entity_poly.type
_entity_poly.pdbx_seq_one_letter_code
_entity_poly.pdbx_strand_id
1 'polypeptide(L)'
;MGLSSTEALEGMMRRVDTPGVRQFVRGITQGETLGVSIGQILRNLADEMRKRRKAKAEELAQKAPVKMLFPLIFLIFPAMFVVLLLPAIIAISDTLGSQ
;
A
#
# COMPACT_ATOMS: atom_id res chain seq x y z
N MET A 1 45.54 -3.28 0.26
CA MET A 1 44.96 -2.37 -0.76
C MET A 1 43.52 -2.12 -0.36
N GLY A 2 43.10 -0.85 -0.28
CA GLY A 2 41.72 -0.50 0.10
C GLY A 2 40.72 -0.85 -0.99
N LEU A 3 39.46 -1.06 -0.62
CA LEU A 3 38.34 -1.22 -1.56
C LEU A 3 38.13 0.10 -2.31
N SER A 4 37.73 0.04 -3.59
CA SER A 4 37.24 1.24 -4.30
C SER A 4 35.90 1.71 -3.71
N SER A 5 35.55 2.99 -3.89
CA SER A 5 34.28 3.56 -3.43
C SER A 5 33.08 2.75 -3.93
N THR A 6 33.10 2.36 -5.21
CA THR A 6 32.05 1.54 -5.83
C THR A 6 31.97 0.16 -5.18
N GLU A 7 33.08 -0.54 -5.00
CA GLU A 7 33.10 -1.86 -4.37
C GLU A 7 32.65 -1.80 -2.90
N ALA A 8 32.97 -0.72 -2.19
CA ALA A 8 32.53 -0.49 -0.82
C ALA A 8 31.01 -0.27 -0.74
N LEU A 9 30.45 0.53 -1.65
CA LEU A 9 29.01 0.78 -1.76
C LEU A 9 28.23 -0.48 -2.20
N GLU A 10 28.79 -1.28 -3.11
CA GLU A 10 28.24 -2.59 -3.46
C GLU A 10 28.32 -3.58 -2.28
N GLY A 11 29.40 -3.53 -1.51
CA GLY A 11 29.52 -4.26 -0.24
C GLY A 11 28.43 -3.86 0.76
N MET A 12 28.04 -2.58 0.80
CA MET A 12 26.93 -2.10 1.62
C MET A 12 25.58 -2.68 1.17
N MET A 13 25.30 -2.73 -0.14
CA MET A 13 24.07 -3.37 -0.65
C MET A 13 23.99 -4.86 -0.29
N ARG A 14 25.12 -5.57 -0.36
CA ARG A 14 25.18 -7.00 0.02
C ARG A 14 24.87 -7.26 1.50
N ARG A 15 25.15 -6.30 2.38
CA ARG A 15 24.89 -6.42 3.83
C ARG A 15 23.53 -5.89 4.24
N VAL A 16 23.04 -4.85 3.58
CA VAL A 16 21.79 -4.16 3.91
C VAL A 16 20.97 -3.96 2.64
N ASP A 17 20.27 -5.02 2.24
CA ASP A 17 19.47 -5.01 1.01
C ASP A 17 18.08 -4.39 1.24
N THR A 18 18.05 -3.06 1.39
CA THR A 18 16.79 -2.31 1.49
C THR A 18 16.61 -1.40 0.27
N PRO A 19 15.36 -1.09 -0.13
CA PRO A 19 15.11 -0.20 -1.26
C PRO A 19 15.79 1.17 -1.13
N GLY A 20 15.85 1.70 0.10
CA GLY A 20 16.51 2.99 0.37
C GLY A 20 18.03 2.91 0.20
N VAL A 21 18.66 1.83 0.66
CA VAL A 21 20.11 1.62 0.46
C VAL A 21 20.44 1.40 -1.01
N ARG A 22 19.61 0.67 -1.76
CA ARG A 22 19.80 0.52 -3.21
C ARG A 22 19.70 1.85 -3.96
N GLN A 23 18.71 2.69 -3.61
CA GLN A 23 18.59 4.05 -4.18
C GLN A 23 19.78 4.94 -3.81
N PHE A 24 20.24 4.86 -2.56
CA PHE A 24 21.41 5.60 -2.08
C PHE A 24 22.67 5.24 -2.87
N VAL A 25 23.00 3.96 -2.98
CA VAL A 25 24.20 3.49 -3.68
C VAL A 25 24.15 3.89 -5.16
N ARG A 26 23.03 3.63 -5.84
CA ARG A 26 22.85 4.06 -7.24
C ARG A 26 22.98 5.57 -7.42
N GLY A 27 22.39 6.34 -6.51
CA GLY A 27 22.45 7.80 -6.52
C GLY A 27 23.87 8.32 -6.38
N ILE A 28 24.65 7.78 -5.44
CA ILE A 28 26.05 8.18 -5.25
C ILE A 28 26.92 7.75 -6.44
N THR A 29 26.82 6.51 -6.93
CA THR A 29 27.62 6.05 -8.07
C THR A 29 27.33 6.86 -9.34
N GLN A 30 26.05 7.21 -9.59
CA GLN A 30 25.69 8.10 -10.69
C GLN A 30 26.17 9.54 -10.45
N GLY A 31 26.07 10.04 -9.21
CA GLY A 31 26.54 11.37 -8.84
C GLY A 31 28.03 11.56 -9.04
N GLU A 32 28.83 10.56 -8.66
CA GLU A 32 30.28 10.54 -8.89
C GLU A 32 30.62 10.53 -10.39
N THR A 33 29.88 9.75 -11.19
CA THR A 33 30.13 9.65 -12.64
C THR A 33 29.69 10.89 -13.42
N LEU A 34 28.58 11.51 -13.02
CA LEU A 34 27.96 12.65 -13.71
C LEU A 34 28.35 14.02 -13.11
N GLY A 35 29.15 14.04 -12.05
CA GLY A 35 29.54 15.27 -11.36
C GLY A 35 28.39 15.98 -10.63
N VAL A 36 27.32 15.25 -10.29
CA VAL A 36 26.16 15.81 -9.57
C VAL A 36 26.49 15.93 -8.09
N SER A 37 26.04 17.03 -7.46
CA SER A 37 26.24 17.25 -6.03
C SER A 37 25.66 16.10 -5.18
N ILE A 38 26.54 15.38 -4.48
CA ILE A 38 26.17 14.34 -3.52
C ILE A 38 25.25 14.91 -2.43
N GLY A 39 25.46 16.16 -2.02
CA GLY A 39 24.59 16.84 -1.06
C GLY A 39 23.15 16.98 -1.57
N GLN A 40 22.95 17.23 -2.87
CA GLN A 40 21.62 17.29 -3.48
C GLN A 40 20.98 15.90 -3.54
N ILE A 41 21.74 14.87 -3.92
CA ILE A 41 21.26 13.48 -3.97
C ILE A 41 20.77 13.02 -2.61
N LEU A 42 21.57 13.25 -1.56
CA LEU A 42 21.21 12.91 -0.18
C LEU A 42 19.96 13.63 0.30
N ARG A 43 19.81 14.91 -0.05
CA ARG A 43 18.64 15.71 0.32
C ARG A 43 17.37 15.21 -0.36
N ASN A 44 17.46 14.91 -1.65
CA ASN A 44 16.36 14.31 -2.41
C ASN A 44 15.94 12.96 -1.82
N LEU A 45 16.90 12.10 -1.49
CA LEU A 45 16.63 10.80 -0.88
C LEU A 45 15.96 10.95 0.49
N ALA A 46 16.41 11.90 1.32
CA ALA A 46 15.79 12.17 2.61
C ALA A 46 14.33 12.61 2.48
N ASP A 47 14.02 13.46 1.50
CA ASP A 47 12.65 13.89 1.22
C ASP A 47 11.79 12.75 0.66
N GLU A 48 12.35 11.91 -0.20
CA GLU A 48 11.67 10.70 -0.70
C GLU A 48 11.34 9.73 0.44
N MET A 49 12.27 9.51 1.37
CA MET A 49 12.02 8.67 2.56
C MET A 49 10.89 9.22 3.44
N ARG A 50 10.83 10.55 3.62
CA ARG A 50 9.72 11.22 4.34
C ARG A 50 8.39 11.04 3.60
N LYS A 51 8.38 11.22 2.28
CA LYS A 51 7.19 11.01 1.43
C LYS A 51 6.71 9.57 1.50
N ARG A 52 7.63 8.60 1.39
CA ARG A 52 7.31 7.17 1.47
C ARG A 52 6.70 6.78 2.81
N ARG A 53 7.18 7.36 3.92
CA ARG A 53 6.57 7.18 5.25
C ARG A 53 5.14 7.70 5.30
N LYS A 54 4.88 8.88 4.72
CA LYS A 54 3.51 9.44 4.65
C LYS A 54 2.60 8.59 3.76
N ALA A 55 3.07 8.20 2.58
CA ALA A 55 2.31 7.37 1.65
C ALA A 55 1.90 6.02 2.28
N LYS A 56 2.78 5.39 3.08
CA LYS A 56 2.44 4.15 3.80
C LYS A 56 1.33 4.38 4.84
N ALA A 57 1.34 5.53 5.51
CA ALA A 57 0.26 5.88 6.45
C ALA A 57 -1.05 6.16 5.72
N GLU A 58 -1.00 6.88 4.60
CA GLU A 58 -2.17 7.13 3.74
C GLU A 58 -2.73 5.82 3.18
N GLU A 59 -1.88 4.89 2.74
CA GLU A 59 -2.31 3.57 2.26
C GLU A 59 -3.07 2.79 3.35
N LEU A 60 -2.59 2.83 4.60
CA LEU A 60 -3.28 2.21 5.73
C LEU A 60 -4.63 2.89 6.01
N ALA A 61 -4.69 4.21 5.91
CA ALA A 61 -5.92 4.98 6.08
C ALA A 61 -6.96 4.65 4.99
N GLN A 62 -6.53 4.56 3.72
CA GLN A 62 -7.41 4.23 2.59
C GLN A 62 -7.93 2.78 2.62
N LYS A 63 -7.24 1.88 3.33
CA LYS A 63 -7.71 0.52 3.58
C LYS A 63 -8.77 0.43 4.69
N ALA A 64 -8.93 1.47 5.51
CA ALA A 64 -9.89 1.46 6.62
C ALA A 64 -11.37 1.43 6.16
N PRO A 65 -11.83 2.25 5.19
CA PRO A 65 -13.21 2.22 4.73
C PRO A 65 -13.67 0.86 4.21
N VAL A 66 -12.83 0.17 3.44
CA VAL A 66 -13.15 -1.16 2.91
C VAL A 66 -13.33 -2.17 4.04
N LYS A 67 -12.48 -2.11 5.07
CA LYS A 67 -12.63 -2.95 6.27
C LYS A 67 -13.90 -2.61 7.06
N MET A 68 -14.35 -1.37 7.04
CA MET A 68 -15.60 -0.93 7.67
C MET A 68 -16.85 -1.30 6.84
N LEU A 69 -16.75 -1.38 5.51
CA LEU A 69 -17.85 -1.78 4.63
C LEU A 69 -18.21 -3.25 4.78
N PHE A 70 -17.22 -4.13 4.98
CA PHE A 70 -17.45 -5.56 5.14
C PHE A 70 -18.50 -5.91 6.22
N PRO A 71 -18.37 -5.46 7.49
CA PRO A 71 -19.38 -5.71 8.51
C PRO A 71 -20.71 -5.01 8.21
N LEU A 72 -20.68 -3.80 7.62
CA LEU A 72 -21.91 -3.09 7.26
C LEU A 72 -22.75 -3.88 6.25
N ILE A 73 -22.13 -4.42 5.20
CA ILE A 73 -22.82 -5.25 4.22
C ILE A 73 -23.36 -6.51 4.90
N PHE A 74 -22.59 -7.17 5.76
CA PHE A 74 -23.03 -8.39 6.42
C PHE A 74 -24.23 -8.18 7.35
N LEU A 75 -24.41 -6.99 7.93
CA LEU A 75 -25.59 -6.67 8.75
C LEU A 75 -26.79 -6.16 7.93
N ILE A 76 -26.54 -5.28 6.94
CA ILE A 76 -27.61 -4.64 6.18
C ILE A 76 -28.17 -5.57 5.09
N PHE A 77 -27.31 -6.33 4.41
CA PHE A 77 -27.71 -7.18 3.28
C PHE A 77 -28.75 -8.24 3.69
N PRO A 78 -28.60 -9.00 4.79
CA PRO A 78 -29.62 -9.94 5.24
C PRO A 78 -30.93 -9.25 5.61
N ALA A 79 -30.86 -8.10 6.27
CA ALA A 79 -32.06 -7.33 6.62
C ALA A 79 -32.83 -6.87 5.37
N MET A 80 -32.13 -6.38 4.34
CA MET A 80 -32.78 -6.03 3.07
C MET A 80 -33.40 -7.25 2.38
N PHE A 81 -32.74 -8.40 2.43
CA PHE A 81 -33.24 -9.63 1.84
C PHE A 81 -34.54 -10.10 2.51
N VAL A 82 -34.60 -10.01 3.84
CA VAL A 82 -35.83 -10.29 4.60
C VAL A 82 -36.94 -9.34 4.20
N VAL A 83 -36.68 -8.03 4.16
CA VAL A 83 -37.71 -7.02 3.83
C VAL A 83 -38.24 -7.21 2.40
N LEU A 84 -37.39 -7.58 1.44
CA LEU A 84 -37.79 -7.77 0.05
C LEU A 84 -38.49 -9.11 -0.21
N LEU A 85 -37.95 -10.22 0.31
CA LEU A 85 -38.49 -11.55 0.00
C LEU A 85 -39.68 -11.94 0.87
N LEU A 86 -39.75 -11.49 2.12
CA LEU A 86 -40.81 -11.88 3.04
C LEU A 86 -42.23 -11.63 2.50
N PRO A 87 -42.59 -10.43 1.99
CA PRO A 87 -43.92 -10.21 1.43
C PRO A 87 -44.16 -11.02 0.15
N ALA A 88 -43.14 -11.22 -0.69
CA ALA A 88 -43.26 -12.02 -1.90
C ALA A 88 -43.55 -13.50 -1.58
N ILE A 89 -42.89 -14.05 -0.56
CA ILE A 89 -43.12 -15.42 -0.09
C ILE A 89 -44.53 -15.57 0.50
N ILE A 90 -44.97 -14.59 1.31
CA ILE A 90 -46.34 -14.60 1.88
C ILE A 90 -47.38 -14.55 0.75
N ALA A 91 -47.23 -13.64 -0.21
CA ALA A 91 -48.16 -13.51 -1.33
C ALA A 91 -48.25 -14.80 -2.18
N ILE A 92 -47.12 -15.47 -2.42
CA ILE A 92 -47.08 -16.75 -3.14
C ILE A 92 -47.74 -17.85 -2.31
N SER A 93 -47.47 -17.92 -1.00
CA SER A 93 -48.08 -18.89 -0.10
C SER A 93 -49.60 -18.74 -0.01
N ASP A 94 -50.11 -17.50 0.08
CA ASP A 94 -51.54 -17.21 0.12
C ASP A 94 -52.23 -17.62 -1.18
N THR A 95 -51.58 -17.39 -2.33
CA THR A 95 -52.12 -17.74 -3.65
C THR A 95 -52.10 -19.25 -3.91
N LEU A 96 -51.12 -19.98 -3.37
CA LEU A 96 -51.04 -21.44 -3.46
C LEU A 96 -51.95 -22.15 -2.46
N GLY A 97 -52.18 -21.57 -1.28
CA GLY A 97 -53.06 -22.11 -0.25
C GLY A 97 -54.55 -21.86 -0.50
N SER A 98 -54.88 -20.98 -1.45
CA SER A 98 -56.27 -20.73 -1.89
C SER A 98 -56.74 -21.63 -3.04
N GLN A 99 -55.98 -22.69 -3.37
CA GLN A 99 -56.30 -23.69 -4.40
C GLN A 99 -56.56 -25.07 -3.78
#